data_AF-A0A397U7A6-F1
#
_entry.id   AF-A0A397U7A6-F1
#
_cell.length_a   1.000
_cell.length_b   1.000
_cell.length_c   1.000
_cell.angle_alpha   90.00
_cell.angle_beta   90.00
_cell.angle_gamma   90.00
#
_symmetry.space_group_name_H-M   'P 1'
#
loop_
_entity.id
_entity.type
_entity.pdbx_description
1 polymer ?
#
loop_
_entity_poly.entity_id
_entity_poly.type
_entity_poly.pdbx_seq_one_letter_code
_entity_poly.pdbx_strand_id
1 'polypeptide(L)'
;MLARERHGRYTRRTETENEVRQKARLNRRIDFLSFEWNKSKQKVLALKSKIDKMENELNERYISLLYVSLAIVRYLIKHRDLTLWARVLDQNNMYRRSLTDQINAVALPESIDPEYVSVTVKAFMAADLPIELMELLAKFILDNTAFNVAEIAVKNGLYEEAFNIYKKHGENTNAINVLIEHIGSIDRASEFAEIGDRCYDDGLYAAAKILFQSISNWTRLASALVYLGEYQAVVDGAYEHLRLFWPRLSVSNVIRACDEAHLWKEMVFLYENYGEFDNGSLAMMNHASDAWELSRFKDIIVKVSNVEIYYKALKFYMDERLLVSLTPRIYHTRVVQMFHKADNLPLIKSYLISVQGTNNEAVNEAYNDILIEDDKPLRDSFDSFDKFDNIGLAKRLENMSFLSFGTLQLIYIKKTSSELTRLKGLARGLCESIICA
;
A
#
# COMPACT_ATOMS: atom_id res chain seq x y z
N MET A 1 -115.54 -53.86 -54.16
CA MET A 1 -114.68 -52.74 -53.70
C MET A 1 -114.84 -52.44 -52.20
N LEU A 2 -116.06 -52.29 -51.66
CA LEU A 2 -116.30 -51.95 -50.24
C LEU A 2 -115.72 -52.93 -49.18
N ALA A 3 -115.59 -54.23 -49.50
CA ALA A 3 -115.03 -55.22 -48.57
C ALA A 3 -113.49 -55.08 -48.39
N ARG A 4 -112.76 -54.65 -49.43
CA ARG A 4 -111.30 -54.44 -49.36
C ARG A 4 -110.93 -53.21 -48.53
N GLU A 5 -111.76 -52.16 -48.57
CA GLU A 5 -111.55 -50.94 -47.75
C GLU A 5 -111.86 -51.12 -46.26
N ARG A 6 -112.78 -52.03 -45.91
CA ARG A 6 -113.04 -52.37 -44.49
C ARG A 6 -111.94 -53.26 -43.92
N HIS A 7 -111.41 -54.21 -44.69
CA HIS A 7 -110.29 -55.04 -44.26
C HIS A 7 -109.00 -54.24 -44.08
N GLY A 8 -108.68 -53.32 -45.01
CA GLY A 8 -107.49 -52.45 -44.91
C GLY A 8 -107.52 -51.46 -43.74
N ARG A 9 -108.72 -51.01 -43.31
CA ARG A 9 -108.87 -50.21 -42.09
C ARG A 9 -108.73 -51.03 -40.82
N TYR A 10 -109.20 -52.27 -40.81
CA TYR A 10 -109.08 -53.17 -39.66
C TYR A 10 -107.63 -53.62 -39.45
N THR A 11 -106.91 -53.99 -40.53
CA THR A 11 -105.49 -54.37 -40.45
C THR A 11 -104.61 -53.20 -40.00
N ARG A 12 -104.81 -51.99 -40.55
CA ARG A 12 -104.09 -50.79 -40.06
C ARG A 12 -104.37 -50.48 -38.60
N ARG A 13 -105.61 -50.68 -38.12
CA ARG A 13 -105.96 -50.45 -36.71
C ARG A 13 -105.28 -51.47 -35.80
N THR A 14 -105.25 -52.75 -36.18
CA THR A 14 -104.53 -53.80 -35.44
C THR A 14 -103.01 -53.64 -35.49
N GLU A 15 -102.45 -53.15 -36.61
CA GLU A 15 -101.03 -52.79 -36.74
C GLU A 15 -100.69 -51.63 -35.81
N THR A 16 -101.49 -50.56 -35.78
CA THR A 16 -101.29 -49.43 -34.85
C THR A 16 -101.44 -49.85 -33.39
N GLU A 17 -102.37 -50.76 -33.05
CA GLU A 17 -102.53 -51.27 -31.69
C GLU A 17 -101.36 -52.15 -31.24
N ASN A 18 -100.81 -52.96 -32.16
CA ASN A 18 -99.62 -53.77 -31.89
C ASN A 18 -98.37 -52.90 -31.75
N GLU A 19 -98.21 -51.86 -32.57
CA GLU A 19 -97.14 -50.87 -32.44
C GLU A 19 -97.23 -50.11 -31.11
N VAL A 20 -98.44 -49.69 -30.69
CA VAL A 20 -98.67 -49.05 -29.39
C VAL A 20 -98.32 -49.99 -28.24
N ARG A 21 -98.69 -51.27 -28.32
CA ARG A 21 -98.32 -52.29 -27.32
C ARG A 21 -96.82 -52.56 -27.29
N GLN A 22 -96.17 -52.59 -28.45
CA GLN A 22 -94.71 -52.79 -28.57
C GLN A 22 -93.95 -51.58 -28.02
N LYS A 23 -94.41 -50.36 -28.31
CA LYS A 23 -93.90 -49.11 -27.75
C LYS A 23 -94.09 -49.04 -26.23
N ALA A 24 -95.23 -49.49 -25.72
CA ALA A 24 -95.48 -49.59 -24.28
C ALA A 24 -94.54 -50.61 -23.59
N ARG A 25 -94.23 -51.75 -24.24
CA ARG A 25 -93.24 -52.72 -23.74
C ARG A 25 -91.82 -52.15 -23.73
N LEU A 26 -91.44 -51.44 -24.79
CA LEU A 26 -90.14 -50.78 -24.90
C LEU A 26 -89.98 -49.69 -23.84
N ASN A 27 -91.00 -48.85 -23.63
CA ASN A 27 -90.99 -47.82 -22.59
C ASN A 27 -90.80 -48.41 -21.19
N ARG A 28 -91.53 -49.48 -20.84
CA ARG A 28 -91.31 -50.17 -19.54
C ARG A 28 -89.89 -50.70 -19.38
N ARG A 29 -89.27 -51.17 -20.48
CA ARG A 29 -87.89 -51.67 -20.46
C ARG A 29 -86.87 -50.53 -20.33
N ILE A 30 -87.14 -49.39 -20.96
CA ILE A 30 -86.35 -48.16 -20.79
C ILE A 30 -86.45 -47.66 -19.34
N ASP A 31 -87.64 -47.65 -18.75
CA ASP A 31 -87.85 -47.25 -17.35
C ASP A 31 -87.09 -48.17 -16.40
N PHE A 32 -87.13 -49.49 -16.64
CA PHE A 32 -86.37 -50.47 -15.86
C PHE A 32 -84.85 -50.27 -15.99
N LEU A 33 -84.34 -50.06 -17.21
CA LEU A 33 -82.92 -49.80 -17.44
C LEU A 33 -82.46 -48.47 -16.83
N SER A 34 -83.31 -47.44 -16.87
CA SER A 34 -83.06 -46.15 -16.22
C SER A 34 -83.00 -46.29 -14.70
N PHE A 35 -83.85 -47.13 -14.11
CA PHE A 35 -83.80 -47.45 -12.69
C PHE A 35 -82.52 -48.19 -12.28
N GLU A 36 -82.15 -49.24 -13.03
CA GLU A 36 -80.88 -49.99 -12.85
C GLU A 36 -79.66 -49.08 -13.00
N TRP A 37 -79.68 -48.17 -13.99
CA TRP A 37 -78.64 -47.17 -14.21
C TRP A 37 -78.53 -46.21 -13.02
N ASN A 38 -79.65 -45.67 -12.52
CA ASN A 38 -79.65 -44.78 -11.37
C ASN A 38 -79.16 -45.49 -10.08
N LYS A 39 -79.52 -46.75 -9.89
CA LYS A 39 -79.01 -47.57 -8.78
C LYS A 39 -77.50 -47.78 -8.88
N SER A 40 -76.99 -48.04 -10.08
CA SER A 40 -75.55 -48.19 -10.33
C SER A 40 -74.80 -46.86 -10.15
N LYS A 41 -75.37 -45.75 -10.62
CA LYS A 41 -74.86 -44.39 -10.42
C LYS A 41 -74.74 -44.02 -8.94
N GLN A 42 -75.75 -44.36 -8.14
CA GLN A 42 -75.72 -44.16 -6.69
C GLN A 42 -74.62 -44.98 -6.00
N LYS A 43 -74.39 -46.22 -6.42
CA LYS A 43 -73.26 -47.03 -5.93
C LYS A 43 -71.91 -46.40 -6.27
N VAL A 44 -71.75 -45.88 -7.49
CA VAL A 44 -70.51 -45.21 -7.92
C VAL A 44 -70.28 -43.92 -7.12
N LEU A 45 -71.33 -43.12 -6.89
CA LEU A 45 -71.26 -41.92 -6.03
C LEU A 45 -70.86 -42.26 -4.58
N ALA A 46 -71.43 -43.32 -4.02
CA ALA A 46 -71.08 -43.79 -2.68
C ALA A 46 -69.62 -44.28 -2.60
N LEU A 47 -69.13 -44.96 -3.63
CA LEU A 47 -67.73 -45.37 -3.72
C LEU A 47 -66.80 -44.16 -3.85
N LYS A 48 -67.17 -43.17 -4.67
CA LYS A 48 -66.39 -41.93 -4.83
C LYS A 48 -66.23 -41.18 -3.50
N SER A 49 -67.33 -41.00 -2.77
CA SER A 49 -67.27 -40.37 -1.43
C SER A 49 -66.40 -41.13 -0.43
N LYS A 50 -66.32 -42.47 -0.53
CA LYS A 50 -65.40 -43.27 0.30
C LYS A 50 -63.94 -43.07 -0.10
N ILE A 51 -63.65 -42.97 -1.39
CA ILE A 51 -62.30 -42.69 -1.90
C ILE A 51 -61.86 -41.31 -1.42
N ASP A 52 -62.71 -40.27 -1.57
CA ASP A 52 -62.40 -38.91 -1.13
C ASP A 52 -62.09 -38.85 0.38
N LYS A 53 -62.80 -39.64 1.20
CA LYS A 53 -62.51 -39.75 2.65
C LYS A 53 -61.17 -40.43 2.93
N MET A 54 -60.86 -41.53 2.25
CA MET A 54 -59.58 -42.22 2.42
C MET A 54 -58.40 -41.35 1.96
N GLU A 55 -58.57 -40.58 0.88
CA GLU A 55 -57.55 -39.62 0.41
C GLU A 55 -57.31 -38.53 1.45
N ASN A 56 -58.36 -38.00 2.08
CA ASN A 56 -58.22 -37.01 3.15
C ASN A 56 -57.54 -37.58 4.40
N GLU A 57 -57.88 -38.80 4.83
CA GLU A 57 -57.22 -39.48 5.95
C GLU A 57 -55.74 -39.78 5.65
N LEU A 58 -55.43 -40.15 4.40
CA LEU A 58 -54.05 -40.35 3.95
C LEU A 58 -53.27 -39.03 3.99
N ASN A 59 -53.88 -37.94 3.52
CA ASN A 59 -53.29 -36.59 3.54
C ASN A 59 -53.08 -36.09 4.97
N GLU A 60 -54.04 -36.26 5.89
CA GLU A 60 -53.85 -35.90 7.30
C GLU A 60 -52.70 -36.70 7.95
N ARG A 61 -52.59 -38.00 7.66
CA ARG A 61 -51.45 -38.81 8.11
C ARG A 61 -50.13 -38.34 7.50
N TYR A 62 -50.12 -37.98 6.23
CA TYR A 62 -48.94 -37.46 5.54
C TYR A 62 -48.49 -36.11 6.13
N ILE A 63 -49.44 -35.22 6.44
CA ILE A 63 -49.20 -33.95 7.14
C ILE A 63 -48.63 -34.23 8.54
N SER A 64 -49.17 -35.21 9.28
CA SER A 64 -48.64 -35.58 10.60
C SER A 64 -47.20 -36.12 10.54
N LEU A 65 -46.86 -36.91 9.51
CA LEU A 65 -45.50 -37.41 9.25
C LEU A 65 -44.53 -36.28 8.90
N LEU A 66 -44.98 -35.29 8.13
CA LEU A 66 -44.22 -34.08 7.80
C LEU A 66 -43.90 -33.25 9.06
N TYR A 67 -44.88 -33.09 9.96
CA TYR A 67 -44.70 -32.43 11.25
C TYR A 67 -43.69 -33.15 12.16
N VAL A 68 -43.68 -34.48 12.15
CA VAL A 68 -42.69 -35.29 12.90
C VAL A 68 -41.28 -35.12 12.33
N SER A 69 -41.11 -35.09 11.01
CA SER A 69 -39.79 -34.83 10.40
C SER A 69 -39.25 -33.43 10.76
N LEU A 70 -40.12 -32.43 10.80
CA LEU A 70 -39.73 -31.08 11.19
C LEU A 70 -39.36 -30.97 12.68
N ALA A 71 -40.05 -31.70 13.56
CA ALA A 71 -39.72 -31.74 14.98
C ALA A 71 -38.34 -32.38 15.23
N ILE A 72 -37.98 -33.40 14.45
CA ILE A 72 -36.65 -34.04 14.50
C ILE A 72 -35.55 -33.06 14.06
N VAL A 73 -35.78 -32.31 12.98
CA VAL A 73 -34.84 -31.28 12.51
C VAL A 73 -34.65 -30.17 13.57
N ARG A 74 -35.74 -29.70 14.20
CA ARG A 74 -35.66 -28.71 15.29
C ARG A 74 -34.90 -29.23 16.50
N TYR A 75 -35.10 -30.50 16.87
CA TYR A 75 -34.36 -31.14 17.96
C TYR A 75 -32.86 -31.23 17.64
N LEU A 76 -32.50 -31.62 16.42
CA LEU A 76 -31.13 -31.77 15.96
C LEU A 76 -30.34 -30.45 16.00
N ILE A 77 -30.97 -29.34 15.60
CA ILE A 77 -30.35 -28.00 15.66
C ILE A 77 -30.19 -27.52 17.10
N LYS A 78 -31.18 -27.79 17.96
CA LYS A 78 -31.15 -27.35 19.37
C LYS A 78 -30.06 -28.03 20.21
N HIS A 79 -29.75 -29.29 19.91
CA HIS A 79 -28.81 -30.10 20.70
C HIS A 79 -27.33 -29.92 20.32
N ARG A 80 -26.99 -29.21 19.22
CA ARG A 80 -25.63 -28.79 18.84
C ARG A 80 -24.54 -29.89 18.76
N ASP A 81 -24.94 -31.18 18.80
CA ASP A 81 -24.01 -32.31 18.87
C ASP A 81 -23.49 -32.76 17.49
N LEU A 82 -22.23 -32.45 17.18
CA LEU A 82 -21.57 -32.79 15.91
C LEU A 82 -21.54 -34.30 15.61
N THR A 83 -21.53 -35.16 16.64
CA THR A 83 -21.57 -36.62 16.48
C THR A 83 -22.94 -37.12 15.99
N LEU A 84 -24.01 -36.44 16.40
CA LEU A 84 -25.37 -36.71 15.98
C LEU A 84 -25.60 -36.21 14.55
N TRP A 85 -25.02 -35.05 14.20
CA TRP A 85 -24.97 -34.56 12.82
C TRP A 85 -24.24 -35.52 11.88
N ALA A 86 -23.08 -36.07 12.28
CA ALA A 86 -22.34 -37.04 11.49
C ALA A 86 -23.15 -38.31 11.20
N ARG A 87 -23.97 -38.77 12.16
CA ARG A 87 -24.84 -39.94 11.98
C ARG A 87 -26.03 -39.66 11.07
N VAL A 88 -26.58 -38.44 11.14
CA VAL A 88 -27.75 -38.05 10.33
C VAL A 88 -27.36 -37.71 8.89
N LEU A 89 -26.18 -37.13 8.69
CA LEU A 89 -25.64 -36.77 7.38
C LEU A 89 -24.81 -37.89 6.73
N ASP A 90 -24.84 -39.11 7.28
CA ASP A 90 -24.19 -40.27 6.69
C ASP A 90 -24.78 -40.58 5.29
N GLN A 91 -23.91 -41.01 4.37
CA GLN A 91 -24.24 -41.32 2.98
C GLN A 91 -25.25 -42.46 2.85
N ASN A 92 -25.32 -43.35 3.85
CA ASN A 92 -26.24 -44.48 3.90
C ASN A 92 -27.66 -44.11 4.38
N ASN A 93 -27.88 -42.88 4.83
CA ASN A 93 -29.19 -42.47 5.35
C ASN A 93 -30.16 -42.13 4.20
N MET A 94 -31.22 -42.92 4.06
CA MET A 94 -32.27 -42.73 3.06
C MET A 94 -33.02 -41.40 3.18
N TYR A 95 -33.02 -40.78 4.37
CA TYR A 95 -33.69 -39.50 4.63
C TYR A 95 -32.75 -38.29 4.53
N ARG A 96 -31.47 -38.48 4.21
CA ARG A 96 -30.44 -37.42 4.19
C ARG A 96 -30.89 -36.21 3.38
N ARG A 97 -31.34 -36.42 2.12
CA ARG A 97 -31.79 -35.34 1.23
C ARG A 97 -33.04 -34.62 1.74
N SER A 98 -34.03 -35.36 2.22
CA SER A 98 -35.25 -34.78 2.79
C SER A 98 -34.94 -33.94 4.04
N LEU A 99 -33.98 -34.38 4.86
CA LEU A 99 -33.53 -33.64 6.04
C LEU A 99 -32.71 -32.39 5.67
N THR A 100 -31.80 -32.48 4.69
CA THR A 100 -31.04 -31.30 4.21
C THR A 100 -31.96 -30.26 3.58
N ASP A 101 -32.95 -30.70 2.79
CA ASP A 101 -33.93 -29.82 2.18
C ASP A 101 -34.80 -29.13 3.24
N GLN A 102 -35.23 -29.86 4.28
CA GLN A 102 -36.00 -29.29 5.40
C GLN A 102 -35.17 -28.35 6.28
N ILE A 103 -33.89 -28.63 6.50
CA ILE A 103 -32.95 -27.73 7.20
C ILE A 103 -32.82 -26.42 6.40
N ASN A 104 -32.62 -26.52 5.08
CA ASN A 104 -32.46 -25.38 4.18
C ASN A 104 -33.77 -24.60 3.92
N ALA A 105 -34.94 -25.22 4.09
CA ALA A 105 -36.24 -24.62 3.81
C ALA A 105 -36.94 -24.03 5.03
N VAL A 106 -36.84 -24.64 6.21
CA VAL A 106 -37.73 -24.32 7.35
C VAL A 106 -36.99 -23.94 8.63
N ALA A 107 -35.87 -24.58 8.95
CA ALA A 107 -35.32 -24.47 10.31
C ALA A 107 -34.38 -23.27 10.54
N LEU A 108 -33.78 -22.77 9.47
CA LEU A 108 -32.77 -21.71 9.51
C LEU A 108 -33.30 -20.28 9.26
N PRO A 109 -34.36 -20.06 8.45
CA PRO A 109 -34.98 -18.73 8.31
C PRO A 109 -35.66 -18.24 9.60
N GLU A 110 -36.11 -19.17 10.47
CA GLU A 110 -36.72 -18.83 11.77
C GLU A 110 -35.68 -18.64 12.89
N SER A 111 -34.44 -19.12 12.73
CA SER A 111 -33.42 -19.08 13.78
C SER A 111 -32.59 -17.80 13.69
N ILE A 112 -32.88 -16.84 14.57
CA ILE A 112 -32.19 -15.54 14.67
C ILE A 112 -30.76 -15.68 15.26
N ASP A 113 -30.40 -16.87 15.76
CA ASP A 113 -29.14 -17.09 16.49
C ASP A 113 -27.97 -17.54 15.58
N PRO A 114 -26.87 -16.78 15.51
CA PRO A 114 -25.69 -17.08 14.69
C PRO A 114 -24.99 -18.40 15.03
N GLU A 115 -25.12 -18.86 16.28
CA GLU A 115 -24.48 -20.09 16.77
C GLU A 115 -25.04 -21.34 16.07
N TYR A 116 -26.35 -21.37 15.76
CA TYR A 116 -26.97 -22.50 15.09
C TYR A 116 -26.51 -22.61 13.63
N VAL A 117 -26.39 -21.47 12.95
CA VAL A 117 -25.84 -21.39 11.59
C VAL A 117 -24.41 -21.93 11.56
N SER A 118 -23.56 -21.53 12.50
CA SER A 118 -22.17 -22.00 12.61
C SER A 118 -22.07 -23.52 12.79
N VAL A 119 -22.88 -24.12 13.67
CA VAL A 119 -22.84 -25.57 13.89
C VAL A 119 -23.33 -26.35 12.66
N THR A 120 -24.36 -25.85 11.97
CA THR A 120 -24.85 -26.47 10.73
C THR A 120 -23.85 -26.36 9.59
N VAL A 121 -23.20 -25.21 9.41
CA VAL A 121 -22.13 -25.03 8.41
C VAL A 121 -20.96 -25.97 8.70
N LYS A 122 -20.53 -26.10 9.95
CA LYS A 122 -19.48 -27.07 10.37
C LYS A 122 -19.88 -28.52 10.08
N ALA A 123 -21.13 -28.88 10.35
CA ALA A 123 -21.64 -30.22 10.08
C ALA A 123 -21.70 -30.53 8.58
N PHE A 124 -22.11 -29.56 7.75
CA PHE A 124 -22.18 -29.73 6.29
C PHE A 124 -20.79 -29.79 5.65
N MET A 125 -19.82 -29.01 6.14
CA MET A 125 -18.42 -29.13 5.74
C MET A 125 -17.84 -30.50 6.10
N ALA A 126 -18.07 -30.98 7.32
CA ALA A 126 -17.59 -32.30 7.76
C ALA A 126 -18.24 -33.46 6.99
N ALA A 127 -19.43 -33.25 6.42
CA ALA A 127 -20.16 -34.21 5.61
C ALA A 127 -19.93 -34.06 4.08
N ASP A 128 -19.03 -33.16 3.67
CA ASP A 128 -18.63 -32.88 2.27
C ASP A 128 -19.84 -32.57 1.36
N LEU A 129 -20.70 -31.65 1.80
CA LEU A 129 -21.92 -31.21 1.06
C LEU A 129 -21.80 -29.73 0.62
N PRO A 130 -21.02 -29.42 -0.44
CA PRO A 130 -20.77 -28.04 -0.86
C PRO A 130 -21.97 -27.39 -1.56
N ILE A 131 -22.82 -28.16 -2.23
CA ILE A 131 -23.98 -27.63 -2.98
C ILE A 131 -25.07 -27.17 -2.02
N GLU A 132 -25.41 -28.01 -1.05
CA GLU A 132 -26.42 -27.73 -0.03
C GLU A 132 -25.95 -26.61 0.92
N LEU A 133 -24.65 -26.50 1.16
CA LEU A 133 -24.03 -25.38 1.89
C LEU A 133 -24.16 -24.07 1.11
N MET A 134 -23.93 -24.08 -0.20
CA MET A 134 -24.09 -22.91 -1.06
C MET A 134 -25.53 -22.42 -1.09
N GLU A 135 -26.52 -23.32 -1.16
CA GLU A 135 -27.94 -22.95 -1.12
C GLU A 135 -28.37 -22.38 0.24
N LEU A 136 -27.84 -22.93 1.34
CA LEU A 136 -28.04 -22.42 2.70
C LEU A 136 -27.49 -20.99 2.81
N LEU A 137 -26.22 -20.80 2.45
CA LEU A 137 -25.56 -19.51 2.52
C LEU A 137 -26.23 -18.50 1.60
N ALA A 138 -26.67 -18.90 0.40
CA ALA A 138 -27.37 -18.04 -0.54
C ALA A 138 -28.66 -17.40 0.02
N LYS A 139 -29.38 -18.10 0.91
CA LYS A 139 -30.61 -17.59 1.54
C LYS A 139 -30.34 -16.61 2.69
N PHE A 140 -29.23 -16.76 3.42
CA PHE A 140 -28.83 -15.83 4.50
C PHE A 140 -28.27 -14.50 4.00
N ILE A 141 -27.94 -14.39 2.71
CA ILE A 141 -27.41 -13.17 2.06
C ILE A 141 -28.45 -12.02 2.06
N LEU A 142 -29.71 -12.27 2.39
CA LEU A 142 -30.76 -11.24 2.34
C LEU A 142 -30.98 -10.48 3.67
N ASP A 143 -30.56 -11.02 4.82
CA ASP A 143 -30.80 -10.42 6.12
C ASP A 143 -29.48 -9.94 6.79
N ASN A 144 -29.56 -8.90 7.63
CA ASN A 144 -28.46 -8.22 8.35
C ASN A 144 -27.50 -9.13 9.17
N THR A 145 -27.65 -10.45 9.11
CA THR A 145 -26.77 -11.48 9.67
C THR A 145 -25.50 -11.72 8.86
N ALA A 146 -25.39 -11.21 7.63
CA ALA A 146 -24.27 -11.48 6.72
C ALA A 146 -22.89 -11.12 7.29
N PHE A 147 -22.77 -10.07 8.09
CA PHE A 147 -21.50 -9.64 8.70
C PHE A 147 -20.97 -10.66 9.71
N ASN A 148 -21.83 -11.13 10.62
CA ASN A 148 -21.47 -12.15 11.61
C ASN A 148 -21.09 -13.47 10.93
N VAL A 149 -21.79 -13.82 9.84
CA VAL A 149 -21.50 -15.03 9.06
C VAL A 149 -20.14 -14.91 8.36
N ALA A 150 -19.79 -13.74 7.82
CA ALA A 150 -18.49 -13.51 7.21
C ALA A 150 -17.34 -13.58 8.23
N GLU A 151 -17.51 -13.02 9.43
CA GLU A 151 -16.51 -13.12 10.50
C GLU A 151 -16.33 -14.58 10.98
N ILE A 152 -17.42 -15.33 11.07
CA ILE A 152 -17.39 -16.76 11.39
C ILE A 152 -16.70 -17.55 10.25
N ALA A 153 -16.94 -17.21 8.99
CA ALA A 153 -16.30 -17.84 7.84
C ALA A 153 -14.77 -17.65 7.87
N VAL A 154 -14.29 -16.44 8.19
CA VAL A 154 -12.85 -16.17 8.40
C VAL A 154 -12.27 -17.03 9.51
N LYS A 155 -12.94 -17.12 10.67
CA LYS A 155 -12.47 -17.95 11.81
C LYS A 155 -12.39 -19.44 11.50
N ASN A 156 -13.14 -19.91 10.50
CA ASN A 156 -13.16 -21.32 10.08
C ASN A 156 -12.35 -21.59 8.79
N GLY A 157 -11.61 -20.60 8.27
CA GLY A 157 -10.74 -20.76 7.10
C GLY A 157 -11.44 -20.71 5.74
N LEU A 158 -12.72 -20.30 5.69
CA LEU A 158 -13.52 -20.13 4.47
C LEU A 158 -13.33 -18.71 3.91
N TYR A 159 -12.12 -18.43 3.42
CA TYR A 159 -11.73 -17.06 3.04
C TYR A 159 -12.38 -16.60 1.73
N GLU A 160 -12.62 -17.49 0.76
CA GLU A 160 -13.25 -17.13 -0.52
C GLU A 160 -14.74 -16.79 -0.35
N GLU A 161 -15.41 -17.53 0.51
CA GLU A 161 -16.81 -17.33 0.87
C GLU A 161 -16.98 -16.06 1.70
N ALA A 162 -16.11 -15.84 2.70
CA ALA A 162 -16.07 -14.61 3.47
C ALA A 162 -15.86 -13.38 2.56
N PHE A 163 -14.92 -13.48 1.61
CA PHE A 163 -14.67 -12.43 0.64
C PHE A 163 -15.90 -12.12 -0.24
N ASN A 164 -16.56 -13.16 -0.78
CA ASN A 164 -17.75 -12.98 -1.60
C ASN A 164 -18.92 -12.35 -0.83
N ILE A 165 -19.06 -12.67 0.46
CA ILE A 165 -20.06 -12.05 1.34
C ILE A 165 -19.73 -10.56 1.53
N TYR A 166 -18.50 -10.23 1.91
CA TYR A 166 -18.10 -8.83 2.09
C TYR A 166 -18.21 -8.01 0.79
N LYS A 167 -17.82 -8.59 -0.36
CA LYS A 167 -17.94 -7.95 -1.69
C LYS A 167 -19.38 -7.62 -2.06
N LYS A 168 -20.34 -8.50 -1.74
CA LYS A 168 -21.76 -8.31 -2.08
C LYS A 168 -22.47 -7.32 -1.15
N HIS A 169 -22.03 -7.21 0.11
CA HIS A 169 -22.59 -6.26 1.09
C HIS A 169 -21.89 -4.90 1.12
N GLY A 170 -20.88 -4.67 0.28
CA GLY A 170 -20.20 -3.37 0.17
C GLY A 170 -19.20 -3.07 1.30
N GLU A 171 -18.91 -4.05 2.16
CA GLU A 171 -17.92 -3.97 3.22
C GLU A 171 -16.51 -4.22 2.65
N ASN A 172 -16.04 -3.25 1.87
CA ASN A 172 -14.80 -3.39 1.10
C ASN A 172 -13.58 -3.60 2.02
N THR A 173 -13.49 -2.89 3.15
CA THR A 173 -12.35 -2.97 4.10
C THR A 173 -12.13 -4.38 4.63
N ASN A 174 -13.20 -5.05 5.07
CA ASN A 174 -13.12 -6.41 5.58
C ASN A 174 -12.87 -7.43 4.47
N ALA A 175 -13.46 -7.23 3.28
CA ALA A 175 -13.16 -8.04 2.09
C ALA A 175 -11.66 -7.99 1.75
N ILE A 176 -11.08 -6.80 1.84
CA ILE A 176 -9.67 -6.54 1.53
C ILE A 176 -8.75 -7.21 2.57
N ASN A 177 -9.04 -7.09 3.87
CA ASN A 177 -8.24 -7.73 4.92
C ASN A 177 -8.19 -9.25 4.73
N VAL A 178 -9.33 -9.88 4.44
CA VAL A 178 -9.39 -11.34 4.18
C VAL A 178 -8.58 -11.72 2.94
N LEU A 179 -8.59 -10.90 1.89
CA LEU A 179 -7.76 -11.14 0.71
C LEU A 179 -6.26 -10.98 0.99
N ILE A 180 -5.87 -9.93 1.74
CA ILE A 180 -4.47 -9.58 2.03
C ILE A 180 -3.86 -10.63 2.97
N GLU A 181 -4.54 -10.98 4.05
CA GLU A 181 -3.98 -11.85 5.09
C GLU A 181 -4.01 -13.33 4.72
N HIS A 182 -4.97 -13.75 3.88
CA HIS A 182 -5.24 -15.18 3.70
C HIS A 182 -5.22 -15.70 2.26
N ILE A 183 -5.51 -14.87 1.24
CA ILE A 183 -5.66 -15.37 -0.14
C ILE A 183 -4.49 -14.99 -1.07
N GLY A 184 -3.84 -13.84 -0.85
CA GLY A 184 -2.54 -13.52 -1.44
C GLY A 184 -2.42 -13.67 -2.97
N SER A 185 -3.47 -13.36 -3.75
CA SER A 185 -3.44 -13.51 -5.21
C SER A 185 -3.13 -12.18 -5.93
N ILE A 186 -2.15 -12.24 -6.84
CA ILE A 186 -1.65 -11.11 -7.64
C ILE A 186 -2.66 -10.71 -8.73
N ASP A 187 -3.44 -11.66 -9.27
CA ASP A 187 -4.43 -11.39 -10.34
C ASP A 187 -5.60 -10.51 -9.87
N ARG A 188 -5.90 -10.49 -8.56
CA ARG A 188 -6.91 -9.58 -7.98
C ARG A 188 -6.43 -8.13 -7.88
N ALA A 189 -5.16 -7.82 -8.13
CA ALA A 189 -4.61 -6.43 -8.09
C ALA A 189 -5.39 -5.44 -8.98
N SER A 190 -5.94 -5.92 -10.10
CA SER A 190 -6.79 -5.09 -10.98
C SER A 190 -8.16 -4.80 -10.37
N GLU A 191 -8.79 -5.77 -9.70
CA GLU A 191 -10.04 -5.54 -8.95
C GLU A 191 -9.79 -4.63 -7.75
N PHE A 192 -8.63 -4.74 -7.10
CA PHE A 192 -8.23 -3.85 -6.02
C PHE A 192 -8.05 -2.40 -6.48
N ALA A 193 -7.58 -2.17 -7.71
CA ALA A 193 -7.45 -0.81 -8.26
C ALA A 193 -8.82 -0.16 -8.44
N GLU A 194 -9.79 -0.90 -8.99
CA GLU A 194 -11.16 -0.42 -9.18
C GLU A 194 -11.88 -0.20 -7.84
N ILE A 195 -11.68 -1.07 -6.86
CA ILE A 195 -12.19 -0.88 -5.49
C ILE A 195 -11.51 0.32 -4.81
N GLY A 196 -10.22 0.52 -5.03
CA GLY A 196 -9.46 1.67 -4.54
C GLY A 196 -10.01 2.98 -5.08
N ASP A 197 -10.25 3.05 -6.38
CA ASP A 197 -10.83 4.22 -7.03
C ASP A 197 -12.27 4.48 -6.55
N ARG A 198 -13.09 3.43 -6.40
CA ARG A 198 -14.44 3.58 -5.82
C ARG A 198 -14.43 4.08 -4.37
N CYS A 199 -13.60 3.50 -3.52
CA CYS A 199 -13.45 3.95 -2.12
C CYS A 199 -12.99 5.41 -2.05
N TYR A 200 -12.16 5.84 -3.00
CA TYR A 200 -11.71 7.22 -3.11
C TYR A 200 -12.85 8.16 -3.52
N ASP A 201 -13.66 7.76 -4.51
CA ASP A 201 -14.82 8.53 -4.97
C ASP A 201 -15.94 8.60 -3.91
N ASP A 202 -16.07 7.54 -3.08
CA ASP A 202 -16.99 7.48 -1.93
C ASP A 202 -16.49 8.29 -0.71
N GLY A 203 -15.31 8.90 -0.77
CA GLY A 203 -14.72 9.71 0.31
C GLY A 203 -14.10 8.91 1.45
N LEU A 204 -13.94 7.59 1.29
CA LEU A 204 -13.32 6.68 2.27
C LEU A 204 -11.79 6.69 2.11
N TYR A 205 -11.16 7.85 2.30
CA TYR A 205 -9.74 8.06 2.02
C TYR A 205 -8.80 7.16 2.86
N ALA A 206 -9.18 6.80 4.09
CA ALA A 206 -8.40 5.90 4.94
C ALA A 206 -8.34 4.47 4.37
N ALA A 207 -9.44 3.97 3.82
CA ALA A 207 -9.48 2.68 3.13
C ALA A 207 -8.73 2.74 1.80
N ALA A 208 -8.91 3.84 1.05
CA ALA A 208 -8.21 4.07 -0.20
C ALA A 208 -6.67 4.12 -0.04
N LYS A 209 -6.16 4.69 1.07
CA LYS A 209 -4.74 4.69 1.40
C LYS A 209 -4.14 3.28 1.46
N ILE A 210 -4.78 2.37 2.19
CA ILE A 210 -4.33 0.98 2.35
C ILE A 210 -4.31 0.27 0.98
N LEU A 211 -5.33 0.53 0.16
CA LEU A 211 -5.45 -0.01 -1.19
C LEU A 211 -4.36 0.51 -2.12
N PHE A 212 -4.12 1.81 -2.17
CA PHE A 212 -3.10 2.35 -3.06
C PHE A 212 -1.67 2.02 -2.61
N GLN A 213 -1.44 1.81 -1.31
CA GLN A 213 -0.18 1.28 -0.79
C GLN A 213 0.09 -0.16 -1.29
N SER A 214 -0.91 -1.04 -1.28
CA SER A 214 -0.73 -2.43 -1.71
C SER A 214 -0.58 -2.58 -3.24
N ILE A 215 -1.27 -1.73 -4.01
CA ILE A 215 -1.23 -1.73 -5.48
C ILE A 215 -0.01 -0.94 -6.01
N SER A 216 0.71 -0.22 -5.13
CA SER A 216 1.77 0.73 -5.49
C SER A 216 1.30 1.87 -6.42
N ASN A 217 0.04 2.29 -6.29
CA ASN A 217 -0.51 3.42 -7.04
C ASN A 217 -0.27 4.76 -6.31
N TRP A 218 0.95 5.27 -6.45
CA TRP A 218 1.43 6.45 -5.72
C TRP A 218 0.67 7.75 -6.03
N THR A 219 0.11 7.88 -7.24
CA THR A 219 -0.62 9.10 -7.65
C THR A 219 -1.91 9.31 -6.84
N ARG A 220 -2.73 8.25 -6.75
CA ARG A 220 -3.96 8.25 -5.96
C ARG A 220 -3.70 8.12 -4.46
N LEU A 221 -2.60 7.47 -4.07
CA LEU A 221 -2.16 7.45 -2.68
C LEU A 221 -1.84 8.87 -2.18
N ALA A 222 -1.06 9.63 -2.95
CA ALA A 222 -0.71 11.00 -2.59
C ALA A 222 -1.95 11.89 -2.44
N SER A 223 -2.91 11.80 -3.38
CA SER A 223 -4.15 12.56 -3.26
C SER A 223 -4.99 12.13 -2.06
N ALA A 224 -5.11 10.83 -1.77
CA ALA A 224 -5.84 10.32 -0.60
C ALA A 224 -5.21 10.78 0.71
N LEU A 225 -3.88 10.77 0.82
CA LEU A 225 -3.15 11.25 1.99
C LEU A 225 -3.32 12.76 2.21
N VAL A 226 -3.40 13.55 1.14
CA VAL A 226 -3.72 14.99 1.22
C VAL A 226 -5.12 15.21 1.80
N TYR A 227 -6.13 14.44 1.34
CA TYR A 227 -7.48 14.54 1.89
C TYR A 227 -7.57 14.12 3.37
N LEU A 228 -6.69 13.23 3.82
CA LEU A 228 -6.56 12.85 5.23
C LEU A 228 -5.78 13.87 6.07
N GLY A 229 -5.17 14.89 5.45
CA GLY A 229 -4.31 15.86 6.13
C GLY A 229 -2.93 15.30 6.54
N GLU A 230 -2.55 14.12 6.05
CA GLU A 230 -1.27 13.46 6.34
C GLU A 230 -0.16 13.92 5.38
N TYR A 231 0.17 15.21 5.39
CA TYR A 231 1.13 15.79 4.44
C TYR A 231 2.54 15.20 4.56
N GLN A 232 3.00 14.85 5.77
CA GLN A 232 4.33 14.25 5.96
C GLN A 232 4.44 12.89 5.28
N ALA A 233 3.39 12.06 5.36
CA ALA A 233 3.38 10.74 4.73
C ALA A 233 3.39 10.85 3.19
N VAL A 234 2.87 11.94 2.62
CA VAL A 234 2.96 12.23 1.18
C VAL A 234 4.41 12.48 0.77
N VAL A 235 5.13 13.30 1.55
CA VAL A 235 6.53 13.63 1.29
C VAL A 235 7.41 12.40 1.43
N ASP A 236 7.23 11.62 2.50
CA ASP A 236 8.00 10.40 2.74
C ASP A 236 7.74 9.34 1.64
N GLY A 237 6.47 9.18 1.22
CA GLY A 237 6.11 8.30 0.11
C GLY A 237 6.66 8.77 -1.24
N ALA A 238 6.72 10.08 -1.48
CA ALA A 238 7.35 10.64 -2.67
C ALA A 238 8.85 10.33 -2.70
N TYR A 239 9.54 10.48 -1.56
CA TYR A 239 10.95 10.13 -1.44
C TYR A 239 11.21 8.63 -1.71
N GLU A 240 10.41 7.72 -1.16
CA GLU A 240 10.52 6.29 -1.43
C GLU A 240 10.29 5.94 -2.90
N HIS A 241 9.30 6.55 -3.53
CA HIS A 241 9.05 6.37 -4.96
C HIS A 241 10.24 6.84 -5.79
N LEU A 242 10.79 8.03 -5.51
CA LEU A 242 11.98 8.52 -6.19
C LEU A 242 13.16 7.58 -5.96
N ARG A 243 13.37 7.09 -4.74
CA ARG A 243 14.45 6.16 -4.41
C ARG A 243 14.40 4.86 -5.21
N LEU A 244 13.20 4.31 -5.47
CA LEU A 244 13.03 3.06 -6.19
C LEU A 244 13.02 3.25 -7.72
N PHE A 245 12.41 4.34 -8.21
CA PHE A 245 12.08 4.51 -9.62
C PHE A 245 12.89 5.59 -10.36
N TRP A 246 13.84 6.27 -9.69
CA TRP A 246 14.64 7.33 -10.33
C TRP A 246 15.29 6.96 -11.68
N PRO A 247 15.76 5.71 -11.96
CA PRO A 247 16.42 5.42 -13.24
C PRO A 247 15.46 5.46 -14.44
N ARG A 248 14.15 5.34 -14.19
CA ARG A 248 13.10 5.30 -15.22
C ARG A 248 12.37 6.63 -15.39
N LEU A 249 12.68 7.61 -14.54
CA LEU A 249 12.01 8.90 -14.51
C LEU A 249 12.80 9.92 -15.33
N SER A 250 12.09 10.88 -15.92
CA SER A 250 12.72 12.05 -16.54
C SER A 250 13.22 13.00 -15.46
N VAL A 251 14.45 12.79 -14.98
CA VAL A 251 15.01 13.47 -13.81
C VAL A 251 14.89 14.99 -13.89
N SER A 252 15.20 15.61 -15.03
CA SER A 252 15.12 17.07 -15.20
C SER A 252 13.72 17.66 -14.99
N ASN A 253 12.67 16.96 -15.44
CA ASN A 253 11.29 17.41 -15.21
C ASN A 253 10.88 17.27 -13.75
N VAL A 254 11.33 16.18 -13.10
CA VAL A 254 11.05 15.91 -11.70
C VAL A 254 11.73 16.95 -10.81
N ILE A 255 12.98 17.33 -11.12
CA ILE A 255 13.71 18.38 -10.39
C ILE A 255 12.93 19.71 -10.42
N ARG A 256 12.39 20.11 -11.58
CA ARG A 256 11.57 21.33 -11.68
C ARG A 256 10.29 21.24 -10.84
N ALA A 257 9.63 20.09 -10.86
CA ALA A 257 8.45 19.86 -10.03
C ALA A 257 8.80 19.86 -8.53
N CYS A 258 9.96 19.32 -8.14
CA CYS A 258 10.45 19.38 -6.76
C CYS A 258 10.76 20.81 -6.32
N ASP A 259 11.30 21.66 -7.21
CA ASP A 259 11.57 23.07 -6.93
C ASP A 259 10.28 23.86 -6.71
N GLU A 260 9.27 23.65 -7.57
CA GLU A 260 7.92 24.21 -7.42
C GLU A 260 7.22 23.74 -6.12
N ALA A 261 7.50 22.52 -5.68
CA ALA A 261 6.95 21.93 -4.46
C ALA A 261 7.81 22.13 -3.20
N HIS A 262 8.97 22.81 -3.31
CA HIS A 262 9.93 23.02 -2.22
C HIS A 262 10.41 21.72 -1.53
N LEU A 263 10.57 20.65 -2.30
CA LEU A 263 11.03 19.33 -1.85
C LEU A 263 12.56 19.21 -1.94
N TRP A 264 13.27 19.92 -1.06
CA TRP A 264 14.72 20.08 -1.14
C TRP A 264 15.51 18.80 -0.88
N LYS A 265 15.04 17.91 0.01
CA LYS A 265 15.72 16.64 0.33
C LYS A 265 15.71 15.68 -0.86
N GLU A 266 14.55 15.59 -1.50
CA GLU A 266 14.28 14.79 -2.70
C GLU A 266 15.07 15.36 -3.89
N MET A 267 15.08 16.67 -4.04
CA MET A 267 15.83 17.36 -5.10
C MET A 267 17.34 17.11 -4.99
N VAL A 268 17.91 17.18 -3.79
CA VAL A 268 19.32 16.86 -3.55
C VAL A 268 19.64 15.41 -3.90
N PHE A 269 18.75 14.48 -3.52
CA PHE A 269 18.88 13.06 -3.90
C PHE A 269 18.86 12.88 -5.43
N LEU A 270 17.99 13.59 -6.15
CA LEU A 270 17.96 13.53 -7.61
C LEU A 270 19.23 14.10 -8.24
N TYR A 271 19.73 15.24 -7.76
CA TYR A 271 21.00 15.82 -8.23
C TYR A 271 22.19 14.88 -8.01
N GLU A 272 22.24 14.20 -6.87
CA GLU A 272 23.30 13.23 -6.56
C GLU A 272 23.31 12.07 -7.56
N ASN A 273 22.15 11.46 -7.81
CA ASN A 273 22.04 10.32 -8.72
C ASN A 273 22.17 10.70 -10.20
N TYR A 274 21.77 11.92 -10.56
CA TYR A 274 21.93 12.45 -11.91
C TYR A 274 23.38 12.85 -12.22
N GLY A 275 24.21 13.04 -11.19
CA GLY A 275 25.61 13.45 -11.32
C GLY A 275 25.83 14.96 -11.38
N GLU A 276 24.78 15.77 -11.13
CA GLU A 276 24.86 17.23 -11.03
C GLU A 276 25.20 17.66 -9.60
N PHE A 277 26.40 17.31 -9.14
CA PHE A 277 26.86 17.60 -7.77
C PHE A 277 26.98 19.10 -7.47
N ASP A 278 27.24 19.92 -8.50
CA ASP A 278 27.36 21.37 -8.38
C ASP A 278 26.04 21.99 -7.92
N ASN A 279 24.94 21.66 -8.60
CA ASN A 279 23.59 22.13 -8.26
C ASN A 279 23.11 21.51 -6.95
N GLY A 280 23.38 20.23 -6.72
CA GLY A 280 23.06 19.55 -5.46
C GLY A 280 23.72 20.21 -4.25
N SER A 281 25.01 20.55 -4.35
CA SER A 281 25.75 21.24 -3.28
C SER A 281 25.18 22.63 -2.99
N LEU A 282 24.85 23.39 -4.04
CA LEU A 282 24.26 24.72 -3.88
C LEU A 282 22.86 24.66 -3.27
N ALA A 283 22.03 23.70 -3.69
CA ALA A 283 20.71 23.48 -3.13
C ALA A 283 20.78 23.12 -1.63
N MET A 284 21.70 22.22 -1.24
CA MET A 284 21.92 21.88 0.18
C MET A 284 22.33 23.09 1.03
N MET A 285 23.16 23.99 0.48
CA MET A 285 23.63 25.17 1.20
C MET A 285 22.57 26.27 1.31
N ASN A 286 21.84 26.53 0.22
CA ASN A 286 20.80 27.54 0.21
C ASN A 286 19.60 27.14 1.08
N HIS A 287 19.32 25.83 1.15
CA HIS A 287 18.19 25.24 1.88
C HIS A 287 18.66 24.35 3.03
N ALA A 288 19.60 24.85 3.82
CA ALA A 288 20.23 24.09 4.89
C ALA A 288 19.29 23.73 6.06
N SER A 289 18.17 24.44 6.23
CA SER A 289 17.15 24.10 7.24
C SER A 289 16.58 22.71 7.03
N ASP A 290 16.38 22.31 5.77
CA ASP A 290 15.62 21.12 5.42
C ASP A 290 16.52 20.01 4.86
N ALA A 291 17.47 20.34 3.98
CA ALA A 291 18.23 19.35 3.22
C ALA A 291 19.64 19.06 3.79
N TRP A 292 20.08 19.74 4.84
CA TRP A 292 21.46 19.64 5.31
C TRP A 292 21.77 18.29 5.98
N GLU A 293 22.67 17.53 5.38
CA GLU A 293 23.30 16.38 6.02
C GLU A 293 24.81 16.42 5.82
N LEU A 294 25.53 16.52 6.95
CA LEU A 294 26.98 16.74 6.94
C LEU A 294 27.76 15.61 6.25
N SER A 295 27.36 14.37 6.48
CA SER A 295 28.02 13.19 5.89
C SER A 295 27.85 13.19 4.37
N ARG A 296 26.61 13.31 3.88
CA ARG A 296 26.30 13.38 2.45
C ARG A 296 26.98 14.58 1.78
N PHE A 297 26.97 15.75 2.42
CA PHE A 297 27.61 16.94 1.86
C PHE A 297 29.11 16.75 1.62
N LYS A 298 29.83 16.08 2.54
CA LYS A 298 31.26 15.78 2.38
C LYS A 298 31.55 14.87 1.19
N ASP A 299 30.65 13.93 0.89
CA ASP A 299 30.82 13.03 -0.24
C ASP A 299 30.47 13.71 -1.58
N ILE A 300 29.49 14.62 -1.57
CA ILE A 300 29.06 15.37 -2.75
C ILE A 300 30.10 16.43 -3.13
N ILE A 301 30.57 17.22 -2.16
CA ILE A 301 31.45 18.36 -2.43
C ILE A 301 32.76 17.92 -3.11
N VAL A 302 33.35 16.79 -2.72
CA VAL A 302 34.59 16.28 -3.35
C VAL A 302 34.40 15.97 -4.84
N LYS A 303 33.18 15.65 -5.28
CA LYS A 303 32.82 15.34 -6.67
C LYS A 303 32.48 16.57 -7.52
N VAL A 304 32.29 17.73 -6.90
CA VAL A 304 31.98 19.00 -7.58
C VAL A 304 33.09 19.38 -8.56
N SER A 305 32.69 19.91 -9.72
CA SER A 305 33.63 20.33 -10.77
C SER A 305 34.04 21.79 -10.59
N ASN A 306 33.11 22.65 -10.18
CA ASN A 306 33.34 24.07 -10.03
C ASN A 306 34.01 24.44 -8.69
N VAL A 307 35.24 24.97 -8.77
CA VAL A 307 36.04 25.37 -7.61
C VAL A 307 35.41 26.52 -6.81
N GLU A 308 34.59 27.38 -7.44
CA GLU A 308 33.90 28.48 -6.74
C GLU A 308 32.91 27.98 -5.67
N ILE A 309 32.32 26.79 -5.89
CA ILE A 309 31.40 26.18 -4.92
C ILE A 309 32.16 25.79 -3.65
N TYR A 310 33.43 25.40 -3.73
CA TYR A 310 34.26 25.16 -2.54
C TYR A 310 34.39 26.41 -1.67
N TYR A 311 34.65 27.58 -2.25
CA TYR A 311 34.77 28.81 -1.47
C TYR A 311 33.44 29.23 -0.85
N LYS A 312 32.32 29.03 -1.58
CA LYS A 312 30.99 29.25 -1.01
C LYS A 312 30.74 28.29 0.15
N ALA A 313 31.08 27.01 0.00
CA ALA A 313 30.93 25.99 1.03
C ALA A 313 31.77 26.31 2.27
N LEU A 314 33.01 26.75 2.10
CA LEU A 314 33.88 27.17 3.20
C LEU A 314 33.36 28.41 3.93
N LYS A 315 32.73 29.35 3.20
CA LYS A 315 32.07 30.52 3.81
C LYS A 315 30.85 30.12 4.65
N PHE A 316 30.10 29.11 4.20
CA PHE A 316 28.92 28.61 4.88
C PHE A 316 29.27 27.70 6.08
N TYR A 317 30.25 26.81 5.89
CA TYR A 317 30.67 25.80 6.84
C TYR A 317 32.19 25.91 7.09
N MET A 318 32.56 26.75 8.06
CA MET A 318 33.93 26.97 8.50
C MET A 318 34.41 25.82 9.42
N ASP A 319 34.69 24.65 8.83
CA ASP A 319 35.22 23.47 9.53
C ASP A 319 36.56 23.02 8.93
N GLU A 320 37.56 22.77 9.78
CA GLU A 320 38.88 22.23 9.42
C GLU A 320 38.78 20.89 8.68
N ARG A 321 37.84 20.03 9.08
CA ARG A 321 37.75 18.67 8.51
C ARG A 321 37.37 18.68 7.03
N LEU A 322 36.63 19.71 6.61
CA LEU A 322 36.28 19.89 5.20
C LEU A 322 37.47 20.38 4.39
N LEU A 323 38.25 21.33 4.93
CA LEU A 323 39.44 21.88 4.29
C LEU A 323 40.46 20.80 3.91
N VAL A 324 40.70 19.85 4.80
CA VAL A 324 41.63 18.73 4.56
C VAL A 324 41.23 17.94 3.32
N SER A 325 39.94 17.62 3.16
CA SER A 325 39.44 16.85 1.99
C SER A 325 39.54 17.62 0.67
N LEU A 326 39.50 18.95 0.72
CA LEU A 326 39.49 19.83 -0.47
C LEU A 326 40.89 20.30 -0.90
N THR A 327 41.92 19.99 -0.11
CA THR A 327 43.32 20.42 -0.30
C THR A 327 43.85 20.32 -1.74
N PRO A 328 43.61 19.24 -2.52
CA PRO A 328 44.23 19.09 -3.84
C PRO A 328 43.74 20.09 -4.90
N ARG A 329 42.56 20.69 -4.72
CA ARG A 329 41.87 21.49 -5.76
C ARG A 329 41.71 22.97 -5.41
N ILE A 330 42.00 23.36 -4.17
CA ILE A 330 41.78 24.72 -3.66
C ILE A 330 43.01 25.61 -3.80
N TYR A 331 42.78 26.89 -4.06
CA TYR A 331 43.83 27.90 -4.07
C TYR A 331 44.10 28.41 -2.65
N HIS A 332 45.18 27.93 -2.03
CA HIS A 332 45.54 28.21 -0.64
C HIS A 332 45.58 29.71 -0.30
N THR A 333 46.15 30.55 -1.18
CA THR A 333 46.22 32.01 -0.99
C THR A 333 44.84 32.64 -0.79
N ARG A 334 43.84 32.22 -1.57
CA ARG A 334 42.47 32.75 -1.48
C ARG A 334 41.78 32.27 -0.20
N VAL A 335 42.00 31.01 0.19
CA VAL A 335 41.47 30.45 1.45
C VAL A 335 42.00 31.26 2.63
N VAL A 336 43.31 31.46 2.72
CA VAL A 336 43.93 32.23 3.80
C VAL A 336 43.38 33.65 3.87
N GLN A 337 43.27 34.36 2.74
CA GLN A 337 42.68 35.70 2.70
C GLN A 337 41.22 35.72 3.16
N MET A 338 40.44 34.68 2.87
CA MET A 338 39.06 34.57 3.35
C MET A 338 39.00 34.41 4.87
N PHE A 339 39.83 33.54 5.45
CA PHE A 339 39.88 33.33 6.90
C PHE A 339 40.48 34.51 7.65
N HIS A 340 41.45 35.21 7.05
CA HIS A 340 42.00 36.45 7.60
C HIS A 340 40.95 37.56 7.65
N LYS A 341 40.11 37.70 6.60
CA LYS A 341 39.01 38.68 6.62
C LYS A 341 37.90 38.34 7.61
N ALA A 342 37.81 37.08 8.02
CA ALA A 342 36.82 36.59 8.97
C ALA A 342 37.35 36.54 10.41
N ASP A 343 38.57 37.01 10.67
CA ASP A 343 39.28 36.95 11.96
C ASP A 343 39.34 35.53 12.58
N ASN A 344 39.27 34.50 11.74
CA ASN A 344 39.18 33.08 12.13
C ASN A 344 40.44 32.30 11.75
N LEU A 345 41.59 32.96 11.67
CA LEU A 345 42.87 32.35 11.29
C LEU A 345 43.30 31.19 12.20
N PRO A 346 43.15 31.26 13.54
CA PRO A 346 43.57 30.17 14.43
C PRO A 346 42.84 28.85 14.16
N LEU A 347 41.60 28.92 13.66
CA LEU A 347 40.78 27.75 13.33
C LEU A 347 41.31 26.97 12.12
N ILE A 348 42.26 27.48 11.33
CA ILE A 348 42.81 26.75 10.18
C ILE A 348 44.24 26.28 10.42
N LYS A 349 44.73 26.34 11.66
CA LYS A 349 46.12 26.01 12.01
C LYS A 349 46.52 24.61 11.58
N SER A 350 45.68 23.60 11.82
CA SER A 350 45.97 22.22 11.45
C SER A 350 46.13 22.07 9.93
N TYR A 351 45.32 22.81 9.19
CA TYR A 351 45.36 22.87 7.74
C TYR A 351 46.63 23.58 7.23
N LEU A 352 46.99 24.73 7.79
CA LEU A 352 48.20 25.47 7.42
C LEU A 352 49.46 24.62 7.57
N ILE A 353 49.56 23.84 8.66
CA ILE A 353 50.68 22.90 8.90
C ILE A 353 50.75 21.85 7.78
N SER A 354 49.61 21.27 7.37
CA SER A 354 49.60 20.26 6.29
C SER A 354 49.98 20.81 4.92
N VAL A 355 49.66 22.09 4.66
CA VAL A 355 49.88 22.76 3.37
C VAL A 355 51.22 23.48 3.31
N GLN A 356 51.89 23.69 4.44
CA GLN A 356 53.13 24.45 4.54
C GLN A 356 54.22 23.93 3.59
N GLY A 357 54.23 22.62 3.29
CA GLY A 357 55.10 21.99 2.29
C GLY A 357 55.05 22.62 0.89
N THR A 358 53.96 23.30 0.52
CA THR A 358 53.81 24.01 -0.76
C THR A 358 54.57 25.34 -0.82
N ASN A 359 55.08 25.82 0.32
CA ASN A 359 55.85 27.06 0.48
C ASN A 359 55.16 28.26 -0.19
N ASN A 360 53.91 28.51 0.20
CA ASN A 360 53.12 29.66 -0.29
C ASN A 360 53.28 30.84 0.68
N GLU A 361 53.52 32.04 0.13
CA GLU A 361 53.74 33.27 0.90
C GLU A 361 52.61 33.57 1.90
N ALA A 362 51.35 33.53 1.45
CA ALA A 362 50.21 33.83 2.30
C ALA A 362 50.02 32.80 3.42
N VAL A 363 50.35 31.53 3.16
CA VAL A 363 50.27 30.45 4.16
C VAL A 363 51.34 30.63 5.22
N ASN A 364 52.57 30.95 4.81
CA ASN A 364 53.69 31.18 5.72
C ASN A 364 53.46 32.42 6.58
N GLU A 365 52.99 33.53 5.99
CA GLU A 365 52.65 34.75 6.73
C GLU A 365 51.56 34.48 7.78
N ALA A 366 50.44 33.87 7.35
CA ALA A 366 49.33 33.53 8.26
C ALA A 366 49.74 32.57 9.38
N TYR A 367 50.58 31.57 9.08
CA TYR A 367 51.06 30.65 10.10
C TYR A 367 52.02 31.32 11.08
N ASN A 368 52.89 32.21 10.59
CA ASN A 368 53.79 32.98 11.44
C ASN A 368 53.01 33.94 12.35
N ASP A 369 51.95 34.57 11.85
CA ASP A 369 51.07 35.43 12.65
C ASP A 369 50.43 34.62 13.81
N ILE A 370 49.94 33.40 13.55
CA ILE A 370 49.41 32.50 14.61
C ILE A 370 50.49 32.09 15.61
N LEU A 371 51.70 31.79 15.15
CA LEU A 371 52.80 31.39 16.03
C LEU A 371 53.28 32.54 16.92
N ILE A 372 53.19 33.78 16.43
CA ILE A 372 53.46 35.00 17.20
C ILE A 372 52.39 35.18 18.28
N GLU A 373 51.11 34.97 17.96
CA GLU A 373 50.03 35.00 18.96
C GLU A 373 50.17 33.92 20.03
N ASP A 374 50.63 32.73 19.65
CA ASP A 374 50.77 31.56 20.53
C ASP A 374 52.11 31.50 21.33
N ASP A 375 53.02 32.46 21.17
CA ASP A 375 54.37 32.46 21.76
C ASP A 375 55.19 31.18 21.48
N LYS A 376 54.95 30.52 20.34
CA LYS A 376 55.62 29.26 19.96
C LYS A 376 56.90 29.50 19.15
N PRO A 377 57.88 28.57 19.19
CA PRO A 377 59.14 28.75 18.48
C PRO A 377 58.92 28.79 16.96
N LEU A 378 59.10 29.97 16.35
CA LEU A 378 59.00 30.20 14.91
C LEU A 378 60.14 29.56 14.09
N ARG A 379 61.20 29.08 14.75
CA ARG A 379 62.44 28.68 14.11
C ARG A 379 62.25 27.57 13.07
N ASP A 380 61.45 26.55 13.40
CA ASP A 380 61.25 25.38 12.54
C ASP A 380 60.52 25.74 11.24
N SER A 381 59.60 26.71 11.31
CA SER A 381 58.90 27.29 10.17
C SER A 381 59.86 28.04 9.25
N PHE A 382 60.71 28.90 9.82
CA PHE A 382 61.65 29.75 9.07
C PHE A 382 62.82 29.01 8.43
N ASP A 383 63.33 27.98 9.10
CA ASP A 383 64.46 27.21 8.58
C ASP A 383 64.02 26.29 7.42
N SER A 384 62.73 25.96 7.35
CA SER A 384 62.15 25.05 6.34
C SER A 384 61.51 25.77 5.14
N PHE A 385 60.96 26.98 5.34
CA PHE A 385 60.17 27.70 4.32
C PHE A 385 60.61 29.15 4.19
N ASP A 386 61.01 29.58 2.98
CA ASP A 386 61.70 30.85 2.71
C ASP A 386 60.84 31.94 2.04
N LYS A 387 59.63 31.61 1.60
CA LYS A 387 58.74 32.57 0.93
C LYS A 387 57.81 33.26 1.93
N PHE A 388 58.20 34.42 2.44
CA PHE A 388 57.37 35.31 3.27
C PHE A 388 57.96 36.74 3.30
N ASP A 389 57.19 37.74 3.78
CA ASP A 389 57.69 39.11 3.94
C ASP A 389 58.63 39.24 5.14
N ASN A 390 59.91 39.05 4.84
CA ASN A 390 61.02 39.15 5.76
C ASN A 390 61.12 40.52 6.47
N ILE A 391 60.75 41.60 5.77
CA ILE A 391 60.96 42.98 6.25
C ILE A 391 59.77 43.44 7.09
N GLY A 392 58.55 43.17 6.64
CA GLY A 392 57.33 43.47 7.39
C GLY A 392 57.28 42.72 8.71
N LEU A 393 57.63 41.44 8.71
CA LEU A 393 57.65 40.60 9.92
C LEU A 393 58.67 41.09 10.94
N ALA A 394 59.89 41.43 10.49
CA ALA A 394 60.93 41.96 11.37
C ALA A 394 60.48 43.24 12.11
N LYS A 395 59.78 44.15 11.41
CA LYS A 395 59.21 45.37 12.01
C LYS A 395 58.11 45.07 13.03
N ARG A 396 57.25 44.08 12.78
CA ARG A 396 56.22 43.67 13.75
C ARG A 396 56.86 43.10 15.02
N LEU A 397 57.90 42.29 14.87
CA LEU A 397 58.67 41.73 15.99
C LEU A 397 59.46 42.79 16.78
N GLU A 398 59.90 43.89 16.15
CA GLU A 398 60.56 45.02 16.84
C GLU A 398 59.65 45.74 17.83
N ASN A 399 58.34 45.78 17.54
CA ASN A 399 57.38 46.47 18.39
C ASN A 399 56.83 45.57 19.52
N MET A 400 57.05 44.26 19.47
CA MET A 400 56.58 43.33 20.51
C MET A 400 57.66 43.13 21.59
N SER A 401 57.41 43.67 22.78
CA SER A 401 58.31 43.55 23.93
C SER A 401 58.08 42.23 24.68
N PHE A 402 58.67 41.11 24.25
CA PHE A 402 58.78 39.91 25.09
C PHE A 402 60.07 39.09 24.83
N LEU A 403 60.65 38.60 25.93
CA LEU A 403 62.01 38.07 26.10
C LEU A 403 62.39 36.85 25.21
N SER A 404 61.41 36.20 24.57
CA SER A 404 61.56 34.98 23.75
C SER A 404 61.95 35.27 22.29
N PHE A 405 61.53 36.42 21.73
CA PHE A 405 61.73 36.73 20.31
C PHE A 405 63.01 37.49 19.98
N GLY A 406 63.64 38.13 20.97
CA GLY A 406 64.89 38.89 20.78
C GLY A 406 66.05 38.04 20.23
N THR A 407 66.09 36.75 20.56
CA THR A 407 67.12 35.81 20.06
C THR A 407 66.89 35.42 18.60
N LEU A 408 65.62 35.27 18.18
CA LEU A 408 65.23 34.97 16.80
C LEU A 408 65.43 36.20 15.89
N GLN A 409 65.14 37.38 16.41
CA GLN A 409 65.35 38.68 15.74
C GLN A 409 66.82 38.93 15.37
N LEU A 410 67.75 38.58 16.26
CA LEU A 410 69.20 38.66 16.03
C LEU A 410 69.71 37.67 14.96
N ILE A 411 69.12 36.47 14.89
CA ILE A 411 69.45 35.46 13.86
C ILE A 411 68.94 35.95 12.49
N TYR A 412 67.78 36.58 12.46
CA TYR A 412 67.12 37.03 11.24
C TYR A 412 67.84 38.21 10.57
N ILE A 413 68.16 39.25 11.36
CA ILE A 413 68.95 40.41 10.89
C ILE A 413 70.32 39.96 10.34
N LYS A 414 70.92 38.91 10.92
CA LYS A 414 72.18 38.34 10.41
C LYS A 414 72.01 37.65 9.05
N LYS A 415 70.95 36.87 8.82
CA LYS A 415 70.72 36.15 7.56
C LYS A 415 70.44 37.11 6.40
N THR A 416 69.58 38.12 6.59
CA THR A 416 69.33 39.18 5.60
C THR A 416 70.54 40.09 5.36
N SER A 417 71.35 40.38 6.39
CA SER A 417 72.59 41.14 6.20
C SER A 417 73.59 40.39 5.33
N SER A 418 73.66 39.06 5.42
CA SER A 418 74.61 38.25 4.65
C SER A 418 74.30 38.25 3.14
N GLU A 419 73.03 38.23 2.74
CA GLU A 419 72.60 38.34 1.34
C GLU A 419 72.77 39.75 0.78
N LEU A 420 72.46 40.79 1.58
CA LEU A 420 72.75 42.18 1.24
C LEU A 420 74.25 42.45 1.07
N THR A 421 75.10 41.76 1.84
CA THR A 421 76.56 41.88 1.73
C THR A 421 77.08 41.17 0.47
N ARG A 422 76.50 40.02 0.10
CA ARG A 422 76.77 39.33 -1.17
C ARG A 422 76.35 40.15 -2.39
N LEU A 423 75.15 40.75 -2.38
CA LEU A 423 74.68 41.61 -3.46
C LEU A 423 75.48 42.91 -3.59
N LYS A 424 75.89 43.53 -2.47
CA LYS A 424 76.80 44.68 -2.48
C LYS A 424 78.21 44.31 -2.96
N GLY A 425 78.69 43.10 -2.68
CA GLY A 425 79.96 42.57 -3.18
C GLY A 425 79.95 42.31 -4.69
N LEU A 426 78.86 41.72 -5.22
CA LEU A 426 78.64 41.53 -6.66
C LEU A 426 78.47 42.86 -7.40
N ALA A 427 77.77 43.84 -6.81
CA ALA A 427 77.64 45.18 -7.38
C ALA A 427 78.98 45.94 -7.40
N ARG A 428 79.85 45.75 -6.40
CA ARG A 428 81.22 46.29 -6.42
C ARG A 428 82.09 45.66 -7.50
N GLY A 429 82.02 44.33 -7.66
CA GLY A 429 82.76 43.63 -8.71
C GLY A 429 82.32 44.01 -10.13
N LEU A 430 81.03 44.30 -10.34
CA LEU A 430 80.51 44.82 -11.60
C LEU A 430 80.86 46.30 -11.85
N CYS A 431 80.97 47.12 -10.79
CA CYS A 431 81.44 48.50 -10.94
C CYS A 431 82.95 48.56 -11.22
N GLU A 432 83.76 47.70 -10.62
CA GLU A 432 85.21 47.64 -10.87
C GLU A 432 85.54 47.10 -12.27
N SER A 433 84.72 46.21 -12.85
CA SER A 433 84.90 45.74 -14.23
C SER A 433 84.46 46.75 -15.30
N ILE A 434 83.51 47.64 -14.99
CA ILE A 434 83.05 48.71 -15.89
C ILE A 434 83.97 49.94 -15.83
N ILE A 435 84.76 50.12 -14.77
CA ILE A 435 85.73 51.24 -14.64
C ILE A 435 87.10 50.88 -15.25
N CYS A 436 87.40 49.60 -15.48
CA CYS A 436 88.66 49.11 -16.08
C CYS A 436 88.57 48.75 -17.58
N ALA A 437 87.42 48.94 -18.23
CA ALA A 437 87.24 48.82 -19.69
C ALA A 437 86.97 50.22 -20.27
#